data_AF-A0A0K1QAI1-F1
#
_entry.id   AF-A0A0K1QAI1-F1
#
_cell.length_a   1.000
_cell.length_b   1.000
_cell.length_c   1.000
_cell.angle_alpha   90.00
_cell.angle_beta   90.00
_cell.angle_gamma   90.00
#
_symmetry.space_group_name_H-M   'P 1'
#
loop_
_entity.id
_entity.type
_entity.pdbx_description
1 polymer ?
#
loop_
_entity_poly.entity_id
_entity_poly.type
_entity_poly.pdbx_seq_one_letter_code
_entity_poly.pdbx_strand_id
1 'polypeptide(L)'
;MICAANAETLDGLEAYLSKVGMRVKGRRRLEDCLDEASDAAFALVLFPDDFAWRSVEAVVAELAARCKDTLLIVVTSRLKDFERFARAHENVAVVPRPVWGWTILDAIRAHAEADEGSGLEDDEARRERSE
;
A
#
# COMPACT_ATOMS: atom_id res chain seq x y z
N MET A 1 0.49 1.88 -7.18
CA MET A 1 0.97 0.70 -7.92
C MET A 1 0.17 -0.52 -7.48
N ILE A 2 -0.05 -1.49 -8.36
CA ILE A 2 -0.67 -2.78 -8.02
C ILE A 2 0.30 -3.90 -8.40
N CYS A 3 0.51 -4.87 -7.51
CA CYS A 3 1.27 -6.09 -7.77
C CYS A 3 0.38 -7.32 -7.54
N ALA A 4 0.05 -8.01 -8.63
CA ALA A 4 -0.76 -9.23 -8.63
C ALA A 4 -0.33 -10.14 -9.78
N ALA A 5 -0.11 -11.44 -9.53
CA ALA A 5 0.22 -12.36 -10.62
C ALA A 5 -1.03 -12.73 -11.44
N ASN A 6 -2.22 -12.69 -10.82
CA ASN A 6 -3.49 -12.89 -11.49
C ASN A 6 -3.84 -11.68 -12.39
N ALA A 7 -3.86 -11.91 -13.71
CA ALA A 7 -4.15 -10.86 -14.70
C ALA A 7 -5.56 -10.28 -14.58
N GLU A 8 -6.58 -11.10 -14.29
CA GLU A 8 -7.95 -10.62 -14.12
C GLU A 8 -8.09 -9.69 -12.91
N THR A 9 -7.43 -10.04 -11.79
CA THR A 9 -7.39 -9.18 -10.59
C THR A 9 -6.68 -7.86 -10.89
N LEU A 10 -5.54 -7.93 -11.58
CA LEU A 10 -4.75 -6.77 -11.93
C LEU A 10 -5.54 -5.82 -12.85
N ASP A 11 -6.02 -6.34 -13.97
CA ASP A 11 -6.72 -5.57 -14.99
C ASP A 11 -8.03 -4.99 -14.46
N GLY A 12 -8.78 -5.77 -13.67
CA GLY A 12 -10.03 -5.34 -13.05
C GLY A 12 -9.84 -4.20 -12.05
N LEU A 13 -8.84 -4.31 -11.17
CA LEU A 13 -8.55 -3.27 -10.19
C LEU A 13 -7.93 -2.02 -10.84
N GLU A 14 -7.02 -2.21 -11.80
CA GLU A 14 -6.42 -1.11 -12.57
C GLU A 14 -7.49 -0.32 -13.34
N ALA A 15 -8.42 -1.01 -14.01
CA ALA A 15 -9.54 -0.37 -14.71
C ALA A 15 -10.47 0.38 -13.73
N TYR A 16 -10.76 -0.21 -12.57
CA TYR A 16 -11.60 0.43 -11.56
C TYR A 16 -10.96 1.71 -11.01
N LEU A 17 -9.71 1.63 -10.55
CA LEU A 17 -9.00 2.77 -9.98
C LEU A 17 -8.71 3.87 -11.02
N SER A 18 -8.44 3.48 -12.27
CA SER A 18 -8.29 4.45 -13.36
C SER A 18 -9.59 5.20 -13.66
N LYS A 19 -10.75 4.52 -13.59
CA LYS A 19 -12.06 5.16 -13.79
C LYS A 19 -12.38 6.22 -12.74
N VAL A 20 -11.87 6.07 -11.51
CA VAL A 20 -12.02 7.07 -10.45
C VAL A 20 -10.91 8.12 -10.47
N GLY A 21 -10.10 8.18 -11.54
CA GLY A 21 -9.13 9.24 -11.79
C GLY A 21 -7.71 8.97 -11.25
N MET A 22 -7.44 7.78 -10.71
CA MET A 22 -6.10 7.45 -10.22
C MET A 22 -5.16 7.06 -11.36
N ARG A 23 -3.90 7.49 -11.29
CA ARG A 23 -2.84 6.95 -12.15
C ARG A 23 -2.35 5.64 -11.54
N VAL A 24 -2.58 4.55 -12.24
CA VAL A 24 -2.23 3.21 -11.77
C VAL A 24 -1.20 2.58 -12.69
N LYS A 25 -0.31 1.80 -12.09
CA LYS A 25 0.64 0.94 -12.80
C LYS A 25 0.53 -0.45 -12.21
N GLY A 26 0.16 -1.42 -13.06
CA GLY A 26 0.14 -2.83 -12.70
C GLY A 26 1.49 -3.52 -12.94
N ARG A 27 1.87 -4.41 -12.02
CA ARG A 27 3.01 -5.32 -12.14
C ARG A 27 2.58 -6.74 -11.80
N ARG A 28 3.14 -7.72 -12.51
CA ARG A 28 2.83 -9.15 -12.33
C ARG A 28 3.95 -9.94 -11.67
N ARG A 29 5.07 -9.28 -11.38
CA ARG A 29 6.26 -9.88 -10.76
C ARG A 29 6.60 -9.08 -9.52
N LEU A 30 7.04 -9.77 -8.48
CA LEU A 30 7.42 -9.14 -7.21
C LEU A 30 8.69 -8.31 -7.37
N GLU A 31 9.61 -8.75 -8.24
CA GLU A 31 10.87 -8.09 -8.51
C GLU A 31 10.64 -6.69 -9.12
N ASP A 32 9.79 -6.60 -10.15
CA ASP A 32 9.43 -5.32 -10.77
C ASP A 32 8.77 -4.36 -9.77
N CYS A 33 8.01 -4.91 -8.81
CA CYS A 33 7.39 -4.14 -7.74
C CYS A 33 8.45 -3.54 -6.82
N LEU A 34 9.44 -4.34 -6.43
CA LEU A 34 10.53 -3.90 -5.58
C LEU A 34 11.46 -2.92 -6.28
N ASP A 35 11.69 -3.05 -7.58
CA ASP A 35 12.58 -2.16 -8.31
C ASP A 35 11.94 -0.77 -8.56
N GLU A 36 10.63 -0.72 -8.73
CA GLU A 36 9.93 0.52 -9.09
C GLU A 36 9.19 1.21 -7.94
N ALA A 37 8.96 0.50 -6.82
CA ALA A 37 8.32 1.10 -5.66
C ALA A 37 9.20 2.23 -5.08
N SER A 38 8.60 3.40 -4.92
CA SER A 38 9.23 4.62 -4.42
C SER A 38 8.21 5.42 -3.63
N ASP A 39 8.69 6.31 -2.77
CA ASP A 39 7.84 7.23 -1.99
C ASP A 39 7.03 8.19 -2.87
N ALA A 40 7.35 8.30 -4.17
CA ALA A 40 6.52 9.04 -5.12
C ALA A 40 5.17 8.37 -5.41
N ALA A 41 5.00 7.10 -5.04
CA ALA A 41 3.73 6.41 -5.12
C ALA A 41 2.90 6.68 -3.87
N PHE A 42 1.65 7.08 -4.07
CA PHE A 42 0.73 7.30 -2.95
C PHE A 42 0.30 5.99 -2.25
N ALA A 43 0.16 4.91 -3.02
CA ALA A 43 -0.19 3.59 -2.46
C ALA A 43 0.38 2.45 -3.31
N LEU A 44 0.66 1.32 -2.67
CA LEU A 44 1.07 0.06 -3.25
C LEU A 44 0.11 -1.04 -2.78
N VAL A 45 -0.60 -1.68 -3.72
CA VAL A 45 -1.49 -2.80 -3.44
C VAL A 45 -0.80 -4.10 -3.83
N LEU A 46 -0.59 -5.01 -2.89
CA LEU A 46 0.04 -6.31 -3.11
C LEU A 46 -0.96 -7.45 -2.86
N PHE A 47 -1.05 -8.38 -3.81
CA PHE A 47 -1.79 -9.63 -3.67
C PHE A 47 -0.82 -10.80 -3.44
N PRO A 48 -0.33 -10.99 -2.20
CA PRO A 48 0.72 -11.96 -1.87
C PRO A 48 0.35 -13.42 -2.15
N ASP A 49 -0.94 -13.76 -2.13
CA ASP A 49 -1.40 -15.14 -2.31
C ASP A 49 -1.13 -15.69 -3.71
N ASP A 50 -0.83 -14.79 -4.66
CA ASP A 50 -0.52 -15.15 -6.04
C ASP A 50 0.98 -15.55 -6.22
N PHE A 51 1.79 -15.46 -5.16
CA PHE A 51 3.25 -15.62 -5.21
C PHE A 51 3.80 -16.61 -4.16
N ALA A 52 5.07 -17.00 -4.34
CA ALA A 52 5.76 -17.87 -3.41
C ALA A 52 6.00 -17.19 -2.05
N TRP A 53 5.62 -17.87 -0.97
CA TRP A 53 5.60 -17.32 0.39
C TRP A 53 6.90 -16.64 0.84
N ARG A 54 8.04 -17.30 0.65
CA ARG A 54 9.35 -16.78 1.08
C ARG A 54 9.72 -15.47 0.39
N SER A 55 9.40 -15.33 -0.89
CA SER A 55 9.69 -14.12 -1.65
C SER A 55 8.79 -12.96 -1.20
N VAL A 56 7.52 -13.27 -0.94
CA VAL A 56 6.54 -12.28 -0.47
C VAL A 56 6.94 -11.67 0.86
N GLU A 57 7.31 -12.49 1.83
CA GLU A 57 7.66 -12.00 3.17
C GLU A 57 8.83 -11.00 3.13
N ALA A 58 9.88 -11.33 2.38
CA ALA A 58 11.03 -10.46 2.19
C ALA A 58 10.64 -9.15 1.48
N VAL A 59 9.81 -9.23 0.45
CA VAL A 59 9.36 -8.05 -0.31
C VAL A 59 8.46 -7.15 0.54
N VAL A 60 7.54 -7.69 1.34
CA VAL A 60 6.70 -6.88 2.24
C VAL A 60 7.54 -6.18 3.30
N ALA A 61 8.49 -6.88 3.90
CA ALA A 61 9.40 -6.30 4.88
C ALA A 61 10.22 -5.14 4.28
N GLU A 62 10.79 -5.35 3.09
CA GLU A 62 11.60 -4.35 2.40
C GLU A 62 10.76 -3.14 1.97
N LEU A 63 9.59 -3.36 1.38
CA LEU A 63 8.69 -2.26 0.97
C LEU A 63 8.20 -1.45 2.16
N ALA A 64 7.81 -2.10 3.25
CA ALA A 64 7.36 -1.42 4.47
C ALA A 64 8.47 -0.57 5.11
N ALA A 65 9.72 -1.03 5.05
CA ALA A 65 10.86 -0.30 5.60
C ALA A 65 11.30 0.85 4.69
N ARG A 66 11.27 0.65 3.36
CA ARG A 66 11.80 1.58 2.36
C ARG A 66 10.81 2.67 1.97
N CYS A 67 9.51 2.34 1.87
CA CYS A 67 8.49 3.25 1.34
C CYS A 67 7.58 3.77 2.45
N LYS A 68 8.11 4.59 3.37
CA LYS A 68 7.43 4.95 4.62
C LYS A 68 6.22 5.85 4.42
N ASP A 69 6.25 6.67 3.38
CA ASP A 69 5.18 7.63 3.05
C ASP A 69 4.18 7.03 2.05
N THR A 70 4.40 5.77 1.63
CA THR A 70 3.50 5.03 0.75
C THR A 70 2.67 4.04 1.56
N LEU A 71 1.35 4.10 1.43
CA LEU A 71 0.46 3.06 1.97
C LEU A 71 0.68 1.72 1.26
N LEU A 72 1.18 0.72 1.98
CA LEU A 72 1.28 -0.67 1.55
C LEU A 72 0.04 -1.45 1.96
N ILE A 73 -0.84 -1.74 1.00
CA ILE A 73 -2.05 -2.55 1.19
C ILE A 73 -1.74 -4.01 0.81
N VAL A 74 -1.74 -4.91 1.79
CA VAL A 74 -1.53 -6.36 1.61
C VAL A 74 -2.88 -7.07 1.60
N VAL A 75 -3.31 -7.58 0.44
CA VAL A 75 -4.61 -8.23 0.24
C VAL A 75 -4.48 -9.76 0.25
N THR A 76 -4.88 -10.42 1.33
CA THR A 76 -4.56 -11.84 1.56
C THR A 76 -5.66 -12.62 2.29
N SER A 77 -5.72 -13.92 2.03
CA SER A 77 -6.47 -14.90 2.83
C SER A 77 -5.73 -15.32 4.12
N ARG A 78 -4.44 -14.98 4.25
CA ARG A 78 -3.55 -15.36 5.36
C ARG A 78 -3.22 -14.19 6.28
N LEU A 79 -4.25 -13.50 6.78
CA LEU A 79 -4.13 -12.28 7.60
C LEU A 79 -3.06 -12.36 8.69
N LYS A 80 -3.13 -13.43 9.50
CA LYS A 80 -2.26 -13.64 10.67
C LYS A 80 -0.78 -13.60 10.33
N ASP A 81 -0.43 -14.02 9.12
CA ASP A 81 0.95 -14.10 8.69
C ASP A 81 1.53 -12.70 8.36
N PHE A 82 0.66 -11.70 8.13
CA PHE A 82 1.04 -10.33 7.79
C PHE A 82 0.73 -9.28 8.87
N GLU A 83 -0.11 -9.60 9.85
CA GLU A 83 -0.46 -8.66 10.94
C GLU A 83 0.78 -8.10 11.66
N ARG A 84 1.88 -8.85 11.72
CA ARG A 84 3.14 -8.36 12.32
C ARG A 84 3.68 -7.11 11.61
N PHE A 85 3.45 -6.97 10.30
CA PHE A 85 3.90 -5.81 9.54
C PHE A 85 3.02 -4.59 9.85
N ALA A 86 1.70 -4.74 9.86
CA ALA A 86 0.78 -3.66 10.26
C ALA A 86 1.00 -3.19 11.71
N ARG A 87 1.46 -4.08 12.60
CA ARG A 87 1.84 -3.70 13.97
C ARG A 87 3.19 -2.97 14.06
N ALA A 88 4.10 -3.23 13.12
CA ALA A 88 5.46 -2.68 13.12
C ALA A 88 5.60 -1.42 12.26
N HIS A 89 4.70 -1.22 11.29
CA HIS A 89 4.76 -0.18 10.29
C HIS A 89 3.37 0.43 10.09
N GLU A 90 3.24 1.73 10.39
CA GLU A 90 1.96 2.46 10.31
C GLU A 90 1.45 2.60 8.87
N ASN A 91 2.35 2.56 7.90
CA ASN A 91 2.02 2.60 6.47
C ASN A 91 1.58 1.24 5.90
N VAL A 92 1.37 0.21 6.73
CA VAL A 92 0.96 -1.13 6.26
C VAL A 92 -0.48 -1.45 6.68
N ALA A 93 -1.34 -1.69 5.70
CA ALA A 93 -2.70 -2.16 5.90
C ALA A 93 -2.87 -3.60 5.40
N VAL A 94 -3.38 -4.51 6.23
CA VAL A 94 -3.66 -5.90 5.83
C VAL A 94 -5.17 -6.08 5.64
N VAL A 95 -5.58 -6.48 4.45
CA VAL A 95 -6.98 -6.57 4.03
C VAL A 95 -7.33 -8.02 3.66
N PRO A 96 -8.43 -8.59 4.17
CA PRO A 96 -8.82 -9.95 3.83
C PRO A 96 -9.27 -10.08 2.37
N ARG A 97 -9.00 -11.25 1.76
CA ARG A 97 -9.74 -11.70 0.55
C ARG A 97 -11.09 -12.33 0.95
N PRO A 98 -12.16 -12.19 0.13
CA PRO A 98 -12.24 -11.35 -1.07
C PRO A 98 -12.29 -9.86 -0.72
N VAL A 99 -11.80 -9.02 -1.63
CA VAL A 99 -11.83 -7.55 -1.50
C VAL A 99 -12.51 -6.93 -2.70
N TRP A 100 -13.22 -5.82 -2.49
CA TRP A 100 -13.77 -5.00 -3.56
C TRP A 100 -12.90 -3.78 -3.82
N GLY A 101 -12.89 -3.28 -5.06
CA GLY A 101 -12.08 -2.11 -5.43
C GLY A 101 -12.37 -0.86 -4.60
N TRP A 102 -13.61 -0.67 -4.14
CA TRP A 102 -14.00 0.46 -3.28
C TRP A 102 -13.35 0.37 -1.89
N THR A 103 -13.17 -0.83 -1.33
CA THR A 103 -12.47 -1.01 -0.05
C THR A 103 -11.01 -0.59 -0.13
N ILE A 104 -10.35 -0.88 -1.25
CA ILE A 104 -8.98 -0.43 -1.51
C ILE A 104 -8.95 1.10 -1.67
N LEU A 105 -9.92 1.67 -2.39
CA LEU A 105 -10.02 3.12 -2.57
C LEU A 105 -10.24 3.86 -1.24
N ASP A 106 -11.09 3.34 -0.36
CA ASP A 106 -11.36 3.94 0.94
C ASP A 106 -10.12 3.89 1.84
N ALA A 107 -9.35 2.79 1.82
CA ALA A 107 -8.09 2.71 2.54
C ALA A 107 -7.06 3.74 2.04
N ILE A 108 -7.00 3.93 0.72
CA ILE A 108 -6.14 4.95 0.09
C ILE A 108 -6.59 6.36 0.53
N ARG A 109 -7.88 6.65 0.50
CA ARG A 109 -8.39 7.98 0.92
C ARG A 109 -8.14 8.27 2.39
N ALA A 110 -8.40 7.30 3.27
CA ALA A 110 -8.14 7.44 4.69
C ALA A 110 -6.67 7.73 4.99
N HIS A 111 -5.75 7.13 4.24
CA HIS A 111 -4.33 7.44 4.35
C HIS A 111 -3.98 8.86 3.88
N ALA A 112 -4.64 9.35 2.82
CA ALA A 112 -4.43 10.73 2.34
C ALA A 112 -4.86 11.76 3.38
N GLU A 113 -6.02 11.53 4.00
CA GLU A 113 -6.57 12.39 5.04
C GLU A 113 -5.70 12.39 6.30
N ALA A 114 -5.09 11.25 6.63
CA ALA A 114 -4.17 11.14 7.77
C ALA A 114 -2.84 11.89 7.53
N ASP A 115 -2.30 11.81 6.31
CA ASP A 115 -1.07 12.51 5.92
C ASP A 115 -1.27 14.04 5.99
N GLU A 116 -2.38 14.54 5.44
CA GLU A 116 -2.75 15.97 5.49
C GLU A 116 -2.93 16.51 6.92
N GLY A 117 -3.38 15.66 7.85
CA GLY A 117 -3.55 16.02 9.27
C GLY A 117 -2.21 16.18 10.02
N SER A 118 -1.22 15.34 9.70
CA SER A 118 0.08 15.32 10.38
C SER A 118 0.93 16.58 10.14
N GLY A 119 0.84 17.17 8.94
CA GLY A 119 1.62 18.35 8.58
C GLY A 119 1.20 19.64 9.29
N LEU A 120 -0.02 19.71 9.83
CA LEU A 120 -0.51 20.88 10.55
C LEU A 120 -0.03 20.94 12.00
N GLU A 121 0.13 19.79 12.66
CA GLU A 121 0.62 19.71 14.05
C GLU A 121 2.12 20.04 14.14
N ASP A 122 2.91 19.66 13.14
CA ASP A 122 4.34 19.97 13.07
C ASP A 122 4.63 21.48 12.85
N ASP A 123 3.75 22.19 12.16
CA ASP A 123 3.90 23.64 11.91
C ASP A 123 3.56 24.48 13.15
N GLU A 124 2.60 24.04 13.97
CA GLU A 124 2.24 24.68 15.23
C GLU A 124 3.33 24.46 16.31
N ALA A 125 3.83 23.22 16.44
CA ALA A 125 4.93 22.90 17.36
C ALA A 125 6.26 23.59 17.02
N ARG A 126 6.44 24.05 15.77
CA ARG A 126 7.61 24.82 15.34
C ARG A 126 7.47 26.32 15.64
N ARG A 127 6.25 26.84 15.70
CA ARG A 127 5.96 28.24 16.08
C ARG A 127 6.15 28.46 17.57
N GLU A 128 5.68 27.53 18.41
CA GLU A 128 5.80 27.64 19.88
C GLU A 128 7.24 27.54 20.42
N ARG A 129 8.19 26.99 19.66
CA ARG A 129 9.62 26.93 20.04
C ARG A 129 10.43 28.17 19.62
N SER A 130 9.78 29.12 18.94
CA SER A 130 10.42 30.35 18.45
C SER A 130 10.02 31.59 19.25
N GLU A 131 9.24 31.43 20.34
CA GLU A 131 8.82 32.49 21.27
C GLU A 131 9.56 32.43 22.61
#